data_AF-A0A6J8C406-F1
#
_entry.id   AF-A0A6J8C406-F1
#
_cell.length_a   1.000
_cell.length_b   1.000
_cell.length_c   1.000
_cell.angle_alpha   90.00
_cell.angle_beta   90.00
_cell.angle_gamma   90.00
#
_symmetry.space_group_name_H-M   'P 1'
#
loop_
_entity.id
_entity.type
_entity.pdbx_description
1 polymer ?
#
loop_
_entity_poly.entity_id
_entity_poly.type
_entity_poly.pdbx_seq_one_letter_code
_entity_poly.pdbx_strand_id
1 'polypeptide(L)'
;MGKRFEIRLSALPSAQSPDTQELNKKQKHAKVMRERRAKWNEQQKQENKERSRIRMQNMRERKKKEHTQKSVSKNILTRHELKKEEERKRVQREKKRQYRETLSSQKKRRIKEKDRNKKRLKRQKTKLNKLAVHHVHQVDTTSNIISNTDSEIVPVQNDQSNQVSKQWTKPALRKAISRVKSALPRSPSKRQKVLNQLNHIKRKYGMQSLVCKTFGIEKRYLTKYCKNTEQKQRKDTISKDTTDSVNKFLVREDISINVPNIKAMKANTEDHQFVLQKSMTEIYSDWKAENQNTKLSKSKFLKMRPKNVKLQNQRKLIQCLCEYCENVNLKITAFNNFAVRKNQQHLRIRDKSGY
;
A
#
# COMPACT_ATOMS: atom_id res chain seq x y z
N MET A 1 81.63 15.40 -37.72
CA MET A 1 80.28 15.41 -38.32
C MET A 1 79.48 14.22 -37.78
N GLY A 2 78.70 14.42 -36.71
CA GLY A 2 77.93 13.34 -36.06
C GLY A 2 76.49 13.28 -36.55
N LYS A 3 76.12 12.21 -37.25
CA LYS A 3 74.74 11.95 -37.70
C LYS A 3 73.88 11.54 -36.50
N ARG A 4 72.97 12.43 -36.07
CA ARG A 4 71.94 12.14 -35.06
C ARG A 4 70.91 11.18 -35.67
N PHE A 5 70.92 9.93 -35.20
CA PHE A 5 69.87 8.96 -35.50
C PHE A 5 68.60 9.33 -34.72
N GLU A 6 67.59 9.86 -35.43
CA GLU A 6 66.25 9.99 -34.89
C GLU A 6 65.61 8.60 -34.78
N ILE A 7 65.67 8.02 -33.59
CA ILE A 7 64.90 6.82 -33.25
C ILE A 7 63.42 7.26 -33.17
N ARG A 8 62.69 7.03 -34.26
CA ARG A 8 61.22 7.07 -34.27
C ARG A 8 60.71 5.95 -33.36
N LEU A 9 60.47 6.28 -32.09
CA LEU A 9 59.64 5.48 -31.19
C LEU A 9 58.21 5.47 -31.75
N SER A 10 57.90 4.46 -32.56
CA SER A 10 56.55 4.16 -33.00
C SER A 10 55.70 3.83 -31.77
N ALA A 11 54.78 4.73 -31.44
CA ALA A 11 53.87 4.58 -30.31
C ALA A 11 53.07 3.29 -30.44
N LEU A 12 53.33 2.32 -29.56
CA LEU A 12 52.56 1.09 -29.45
C LEU A 12 51.07 1.45 -29.27
N PRO A 13 50.16 0.87 -30.08
CA PRO A 13 48.74 1.19 -30.01
C PRO A 13 48.22 0.86 -28.61
N SER A 14 47.90 1.91 -27.85
CA SER A 14 47.30 1.85 -26.52
C SER A 14 46.11 0.89 -26.55
N ALA A 15 46.24 -0.26 -25.89
CA ALA A 15 45.19 -1.25 -25.77
C ALA A 15 43.93 -0.58 -25.19
N GLN A 16 42.93 -0.40 -26.05
CA GLN A 16 41.66 0.22 -25.66
C GLN A 16 41.02 -0.60 -24.54
N SER A 17 40.69 0.06 -23.44
CA SER A 17 40.05 -0.59 -22.29
C SER A 17 38.83 -1.42 -22.74
N PRO A 18 38.59 -2.61 -22.16
CA PRO A 18 37.47 -3.47 -22.55
C PRO A 18 36.11 -2.75 -22.52
N ASP A 19 35.94 -1.77 -21.62
CA ASP A 19 34.75 -0.94 -21.52
C ASP A 19 34.52 -0.07 -22.78
N THR A 20 35.59 0.48 -23.38
CA THR A 20 35.49 1.27 -24.62
C THR A 20 35.10 0.42 -25.82
N GLN A 21 35.54 -0.84 -25.88
CA GLN A 21 35.14 -1.76 -26.94
C GLN A 21 33.65 -2.13 -26.85
N GLU A 22 33.12 -2.37 -25.64
CA GLU A 22 31.70 -2.67 -25.44
C GLU A 22 30.80 -1.49 -25.81
N LEU A 23 31.23 -0.27 -25.48
CA LEU A 23 30.50 0.96 -25.80
C LEU A 23 30.43 1.17 -27.32
N ASN A 24 31.54 0.97 -28.03
CA ASN A 24 31.59 1.03 -29.49
C ASN A 24 30.69 -0.03 -30.14
N LYS A 25 30.66 -1.26 -29.62
CA LYS A 25 29.74 -2.31 -30.09
C LYS A 25 28.27 -1.91 -29.89
N LYS A 26 27.91 -1.34 -28.75
CA LYS A 26 26.55 -0.84 -28.48
C LYS A 26 26.14 0.30 -29.42
N GLN A 27 27.05 1.23 -29.70
CA GLN A 27 26.80 2.33 -30.63
C GLN A 27 26.61 1.82 -32.06
N LYS A 28 27.49 0.92 -32.54
CA LYS A 28 27.35 0.28 -33.85
C LYS A 28 26.01 -0.46 -33.98
N HIS A 29 25.64 -1.27 -32.99
CA HIS A 29 24.36 -1.98 -32.97
C HIS A 29 23.15 -1.01 -32.98
N ALA A 30 23.22 0.08 -32.21
CA ALA A 30 22.16 1.09 -32.18
C ALA A 30 22.00 1.80 -33.55
N LYS A 31 23.12 2.08 -34.23
CA LYS A 31 23.12 2.66 -35.58
C LYS A 31 22.45 1.71 -36.59
N VAL A 32 22.87 0.45 -36.62
CA VAL A 32 22.28 -0.60 -37.48
C VAL A 32 20.77 -0.74 -37.25
N MET A 33 20.33 -0.72 -35.98
CA MET A 33 18.90 -0.80 -35.65
C MET A 33 18.11 0.44 -36.09
N ARG A 34 18.72 1.63 -36.15
CA ARG A 34 18.06 2.84 -36.67
C ARG A 34 17.90 2.77 -38.19
N GLU A 35 18.96 2.43 -38.90
CA GLU A 35 18.95 2.27 -40.37
C GLU A 35 17.95 1.20 -40.81
N ARG A 36 17.89 0.06 -40.09
CA ARG A 36 16.92 -0.99 -40.36
C ARG A 36 15.48 -0.54 -40.15
N ARG A 37 15.20 0.26 -39.12
CA ARG A 37 13.85 0.81 -38.85
C ARG A 37 13.43 1.87 -39.85
N ALA A 38 14.38 2.63 -40.40
CA ALA A 38 14.10 3.62 -41.44
C ALA A 38 13.60 2.96 -42.73
N LYS A 39 14.09 1.74 -43.03
CA LYS A 39 13.70 0.94 -44.20
C LYS A 39 12.41 0.11 -44.02
N TRP A 40 11.71 0.22 -42.89
CA TRP A 40 10.49 -0.56 -42.67
C TRP A 40 9.28 0.03 -43.41
N ASN A 41 8.54 -0.85 -44.09
CA ASN A 41 7.22 -0.54 -44.62
C ASN A 41 6.18 -0.40 -43.48
N GLU A 42 4.99 0.09 -43.78
CA GLU A 42 3.98 0.36 -42.74
C GLU A 42 3.49 -0.94 -42.07
N GLN A 43 3.39 -2.04 -42.82
CA GLN A 43 3.03 -3.36 -42.28
C GLN A 43 4.05 -3.86 -41.25
N GLN A 44 5.35 -3.79 -41.54
CA GLN A 44 6.43 -4.16 -40.62
C GLN A 44 6.44 -3.26 -39.38
N LYS A 45 6.13 -1.96 -39.53
CA LYS A 45 5.98 -1.04 -38.39
C LYS A 45 4.81 -1.47 -37.50
N GLN A 46 3.67 -1.88 -38.08
CA GLN A 46 2.51 -2.37 -37.33
C GLN A 46 2.82 -3.69 -36.61
N GLU A 47 3.39 -4.68 -37.29
CA GLU A 47 3.79 -5.96 -36.68
C GLU A 47 4.78 -5.76 -35.53
N ASN A 48 5.75 -4.85 -35.68
CA ASN A 48 6.69 -4.57 -34.60
C ASN A 48 6.03 -3.84 -33.41
N LYS A 49 5.05 -2.95 -33.66
CA LYS A 49 4.23 -2.34 -32.59
C LYS A 49 3.44 -3.42 -31.84
N GLU A 50 2.85 -4.37 -32.55
CA GLU A 50 2.09 -5.47 -31.97
C GLU A 50 2.99 -6.43 -31.17
N ARG A 51 4.12 -6.87 -31.73
CA ARG A 51 5.13 -7.66 -31.01
C ARG A 51 5.63 -6.93 -29.75
N SER A 52 5.78 -5.61 -29.81
CA SER A 52 6.12 -4.80 -28.62
C SER A 52 5.00 -4.81 -27.57
N ARG A 53 3.74 -4.69 -28.00
CA ARG A 53 2.56 -4.77 -27.13
C ARG A 53 2.48 -6.13 -26.43
N ILE A 54 2.65 -7.23 -27.17
CA ILE A 54 2.66 -8.60 -26.63
C ILE A 54 3.80 -8.79 -25.62
N ARG A 55 5.03 -8.35 -25.94
CA ARG A 55 6.16 -8.41 -25.00
C ARG A 55 5.88 -7.66 -23.70
N MET A 56 5.27 -6.48 -23.80
CA MET A 56 4.90 -5.68 -22.62
C MET A 56 3.77 -6.33 -21.80
N GLN A 57 2.80 -6.96 -22.45
CA GLN A 57 1.75 -7.72 -21.80
C GLN A 57 2.33 -8.93 -21.06
N ASN A 58 3.13 -9.76 -21.73
CA ASN A 58 3.79 -10.92 -21.13
C ASN A 58 4.69 -10.54 -19.95
N MET A 59 5.43 -9.42 -20.04
CA MET A 59 6.24 -8.91 -18.94
C MET A 59 5.38 -8.48 -17.74
N ARG A 60 4.23 -7.82 -17.98
CA ARG A 60 3.29 -7.45 -16.92
C ARG A 60 2.66 -8.67 -16.25
N GLU A 61 2.26 -9.66 -17.04
CA GLU A 61 1.71 -10.92 -16.54
C GLU A 61 2.74 -11.70 -15.73
N ARG A 62 3.99 -11.79 -16.19
CA ARG A 62 5.10 -12.38 -15.43
C ARG A 62 5.30 -11.67 -14.08
N LYS A 63 5.33 -10.33 -14.07
CA LYS A 63 5.43 -9.56 -12.81
C LYS A 63 4.24 -9.78 -11.89
N LYS A 64 3.02 -9.90 -12.43
CA LYS A 64 1.82 -10.25 -11.64
C LYS A 64 1.98 -11.64 -11.03
N LYS A 65 2.37 -12.66 -11.82
CA LYS A 65 2.62 -14.02 -11.33
C LYS A 65 3.70 -14.04 -10.25
N GLU A 66 4.82 -13.35 -10.45
CA GLU A 66 5.89 -13.23 -9.44
C GLU A 66 5.41 -12.54 -8.15
N HIS A 67 4.54 -11.53 -8.26
CA HIS A 67 3.99 -10.87 -7.08
C HIS A 67 3.01 -11.78 -6.33
N THR A 68 2.13 -12.47 -7.05
CA THR A 68 1.18 -13.44 -6.47
C THR A 68 1.93 -14.58 -5.80
N GLN A 69 2.93 -15.17 -6.46
CA GLN A 69 3.80 -16.20 -5.88
C GLN A 69 4.52 -15.69 -4.63
N LYS A 70 5.10 -14.48 -4.66
CA LYS A 70 5.75 -13.87 -3.48
C LYS A 70 4.77 -13.51 -2.36
N SER A 71 3.49 -13.27 -2.64
CA SER A 71 2.49 -13.05 -1.58
C SER A 71 2.03 -14.35 -0.94
N VAL A 72 1.96 -15.44 -1.70
CA VAL A 72 1.56 -16.76 -1.21
C VAL A 72 2.73 -17.45 -0.48
N SER A 73 3.96 -17.33 -0.99
CA SER A 73 5.16 -17.96 -0.40
C SER A 73 5.75 -17.23 0.80
N LYS A 74 5.21 -16.06 1.17
CA LYS A 74 5.71 -15.26 2.30
C LYS A 74 5.52 -15.89 3.68
N ASN A 75 4.77 -17.00 3.76
CA ASN A 75 4.49 -17.62 5.05
C ASN A 75 5.40 -18.80 5.41
N ILE A 76 6.19 -19.37 4.49
CA ILE A 76 7.12 -20.46 4.83
C ILE A 76 8.34 -20.37 3.92
N LEU A 77 9.36 -19.63 4.34
CA LEU A 77 10.71 -19.77 3.76
C LEU A 77 11.27 -21.09 4.27
N THR A 78 11.65 -21.99 3.37
CA THR A 78 12.29 -23.24 3.77
C THR A 78 13.65 -22.96 4.41
N ARG A 79 14.10 -23.81 5.34
CA ARG A 79 15.42 -23.69 6.00
C ARG A 79 16.57 -23.55 4.99
N HIS A 80 16.46 -24.25 3.86
CA HIS A 80 17.43 -24.18 2.78
C HIS A 80 17.45 -22.82 2.05
N GLU A 81 16.30 -22.19 1.81
CA GLU A 81 16.24 -20.85 1.23
C GLU A 81 16.81 -19.78 2.16
N LEU A 82 16.58 -19.91 3.47
CA LEU A 82 17.20 -19.05 4.48
C LEU A 82 18.73 -19.16 4.44
N LYS A 83 19.27 -20.38 4.37
CA LYS A 83 20.71 -20.63 4.25
C LYS A 83 21.30 -20.01 2.98
N LYS A 84 20.62 -20.17 1.83
CA LYS A 84 21.03 -19.53 0.56
C LYS A 84 20.96 -18.00 0.63
N GLU A 85 19.95 -17.43 1.26
CA GLU A 85 19.85 -15.97 1.41
C GLU A 85 20.96 -15.42 2.32
N GLU A 86 21.28 -16.14 3.40
CA GLU A 86 22.37 -15.80 4.30
C GLU A 86 23.74 -15.87 3.61
N GLU A 87 23.99 -16.92 2.83
CA GLU A 87 25.20 -17.07 2.02
C GLU A 87 25.35 -15.92 1.01
N ARG A 88 24.28 -15.57 0.29
CA ARG A 88 24.27 -14.40 -0.61
C ARG A 88 24.61 -13.11 0.14
N LYS A 89 24.07 -12.93 1.35
CA LYS A 89 24.40 -11.78 2.21
C LYS A 89 25.86 -11.81 2.65
N ARG A 90 26.42 -12.99 2.97
CA ARG A 90 27.84 -13.18 3.34
C ARG A 90 28.76 -12.81 2.18
N VAL A 91 28.55 -13.38 0.99
CA VAL A 91 29.33 -13.06 -0.22
C VAL A 91 29.25 -11.57 -0.56
N GLN A 92 28.08 -10.94 -0.41
CA GLN A 92 27.93 -9.51 -0.67
C GLN A 92 28.64 -8.64 0.38
N ARG A 93 28.71 -9.08 1.65
CA ARG A 93 29.49 -8.40 2.70
C ARG A 93 30.99 -8.49 2.38
N GLU A 94 31.46 -9.66 1.96
CA GLU A 94 32.87 -9.89 1.62
C GLU A 94 33.31 -9.07 0.41
N LYS A 95 32.53 -9.08 -0.68
CA LYS A 95 32.79 -8.22 -1.86
C LYS A 95 32.85 -6.74 -1.50
N LYS A 96 32.00 -6.29 -0.57
CA LYS A 96 32.04 -4.90 -0.06
C LYS A 96 33.26 -4.63 0.82
N ARG A 97 33.78 -5.65 1.51
CA ARG A 97 34.99 -5.56 2.33
C ARG A 97 36.22 -5.39 1.46
N GLN A 98 36.42 -6.31 0.51
CA GLN A 98 37.48 -6.27 -0.49
C GLN A 98 37.46 -4.95 -1.28
N TYR A 99 36.28 -4.52 -1.75
CA TYR A 99 36.15 -3.22 -2.41
C TYR A 99 36.51 -2.04 -1.50
N ARG A 100 36.22 -2.10 -0.20
CA ARG A 100 36.60 -1.03 0.74
C ARG A 100 38.09 -1.06 1.06
N GLU A 101 38.76 -2.19 0.95
CA GLU A 101 40.20 -2.31 1.16
C GLU A 101 40.97 -1.58 0.07
N THR A 102 40.56 -1.69 -1.19
CA THR A 102 41.19 -1.04 -2.36
C THR A 102 41.00 0.47 -2.45
N LEU A 103 40.12 1.08 -1.64
CA LEU A 103 39.87 2.52 -1.68
C LEU A 103 40.91 3.33 -0.89
N SER A 104 41.10 4.60 -1.28
CA SER A 104 41.87 5.56 -0.48
C SER A 104 41.23 5.87 0.88
N SER A 105 42.05 6.26 1.86
CA SER A 105 41.62 6.59 3.22
C SER A 105 40.51 7.66 3.26
N GLN A 106 40.63 8.72 2.47
CA GLN A 106 39.61 9.77 2.35
C GLN A 106 38.28 9.22 1.80
N LYS A 107 38.31 8.35 0.79
CA LYS A 107 37.10 7.74 0.24
C LYS A 107 36.42 6.82 1.25
N LYS A 108 37.19 6.03 2.01
CA LYS A 108 36.67 5.21 3.13
C LYS A 108 35.98 6.10 4.18
N ARG A 109 36.56 7.25 4.54
CA ARG A 109 35.96 8.22 5.49
C ARG A 109 34.61 8.74 4.99
N ARG A 110 34.53 9.21 3.74
CA ARG A 110 33.28 9.70 3.12
C ARG A 110 32.18 8.62 3.09
N ILE A 111 32.54 7.36 2.80
CA ILE A 111 31.59 6.24 2.83
C ILE A 111 31.08 5.99 4.26
N LYS A 112 31.96 5.96 5.27
CA LYS A 112 31.58 5.79 6.68
C LYS A 112 30.63 6.89 7.16
N GLU A 113 30.87 8.13 6.77
CA GLU A 113 30.02 9.28 7.13
C GLU A 113 28.63 9.17 6.49
N LYS A 114 28.56 8.81 5.20
CA LYS A 114 27.29 8.60 4.49
C LYS A 114 26.49 7.44 5.10
N ASP A 115 27.14 6.34 5.45
CA ASP A 115 26.52 5.20 6.14
C ASP A 115 26.00 5.59 7.54
N ARG A 116 26.78 6.38 8.31
CA ARG A 116 26.35 6.93 9.62
C ARG A 116 25.10 7.82 9.48
N ASN A 117 25.10 8.75 8.52
CA ASN A 117 23.95 9.62 8.26
C ASN A 117 22.71 8.83 7.84
N LYS A 118 22.86 7.82 6.99
CA LYS A 118 21.75 6.93 6.59
C LYS A 118 21.19 6.14 7.78
N LYS A 119 22.05 5.64 8.67
CA LYS A 119 21.62 4.96 9.92
C LYS A 119 20.90 5.93 10.87
N ARG A 120 21.40 7.17 11.02
CA ARG A 120 20.76 8.22 11.84
C ARG A 120 19.35 8.54 11.34
N LEU A 121 19.18 8.78 10.04
CA LEU A 121 17.88 9.02 9.42
C LEU A 121 16.92 7.83 9.59
N LYS A 122 17.43 6.59 9.45
CA LYS A 122 16.62 5.39 9.69
C LYS A 122 16.14 5.32 11.14
N ARG A 123 17.00 5.60 12.12
CA ARG A 123 16.67 5.63 13.55
C ARG A 123 15.63 6.71 13.87
N GLN A 124 15.78 7.92 13.31
CA GLN A 124 14.80 9.00 13.46
C GLN A 124 13.43 8.60 12.91
N LYS A 125 13.39 8.00 11.71
CA LYS A 125 12.13 7.52 11.12
C LYS A 125 11.47 6.42 11.94
N THR A 126 12.24 5.48 12.49
CA THR A 126 11.70 4.46 13.39
C THR A 126 11.20 5.05 14.71
N LYS A 127 11.87 6.07 15.27
CA LYS A 127 11.39 6.79 16.46
C LYS A 127 10.06 7.51 16.18
N LEU A 128 9.97 8.24 15.07
CA LEU A 128 8.72 8.90 14.65
C LEU A 128 7.58 7.90 14.45
N ASN A 129 7.86 6.75 13.83
CA ASN A 129 6.86 5.69 13.68
C ASN A 129 6.42 5.10 15.03
N LYS A 130 7.35 4.90 15.98
CA LYS A 130 7.00 4.42 17.33
C LYS A 130 6.15 5.44 18.09
N LEU A 131 6.51 6.72 18.03
CA LEU A 131 5.75 7.81 18.66
C LEU A 131 4.35 7.95 18.04
N ALA A 132 4.22 7.81 16.72
CA ALA A 132 2.93 7.84 16.05
C ALA A 132 2.02 6.66 16.45
N VAL A 133 2.58 5.51 16.81
CA VAL A 133 1.80 4.38 17.35
C VAL A 133 1.38 4.68 18.79
N HIS A 134 2.26 5.27 19.60
CA HIS A 134 1.97 5.57 21.01
C HIS A 134 0.93 6.69 21.20
N HIS A 135 0.99 7.74 20.37
CA HIS A 135 0.03 8.85 20.42
C HIS A 135 -1.38 8.41 19.99
N VAL A 136 -1.51 7.35 19.20
CA VAL A 136 -2.82 6.79 18.86
C VAL A 136 -3.43 6.03 20.04
N HIS A 137 -2.64 5.52 20.99
CA HIS A 137 -3.18 4.85 22.18
C HIS A 137 -3.52 5.79 23.34
N GLN A 138 -2.98 7.00 23.41
CA GLN A 138 -3.27 7.93 24.52
C GLN A 138 -4.54 8.79 24.32
N VAL A 139 -5.01 8.94 23.07
CA VAL A 139 -6.22 9.74 22.80
C VAL A 139 -7.50 8.96 23.15
N ASP A 140 -7.45 7.62 23.13
CA ASP A 140 -8.63 6.78 23.41
C ASP A 140 -8.82 6.48 24.92
N THR A 141 -7.84 6.80 25.79
CA THR A 141 -7.94 6.53 27.25
C THR A 141 -8.43 7.72 28.07
N THR A 142 -8.55 8.92 27.48
CA THR A 142 -9.01 10.13 28.20
C THR A 142 -10.45 10.53 27.87
N SER A 143 -11.14 9.78 27.00
CA SER A 143 -12.54 10.02 26.65
C SER A 143 -13.57 9.24 27.48
N ASN A 144 -13.15 8.47 28.50
CA ASN A 144 -14.06 7.62 29.31
C ASN A 144 -13.97 7.82 30.84
N ILE A 145 -13.39 8.93 31.31
CA ILE A 145 -13.42 9.31 32.74
C ILE A 145 -13.95 10.75 32.85
N ILE A 146 -15.17 11.00 32.37
CA ILE A 146 -15.97 12.16 32.80
C ILE A 146 -17.43 11.70 32.79
N SER A 147 -17.83 11.04 33.86
CA SER A 147 -19.23 10.95 34.26
C SER A 147 -19.31 11.19 35.77
N ASN A 148 -20.12 12.18 36.12
CA ASN A 148 -20.66 12.49 37.45
C ASN A 148 -19.72 13.13 38.48
N THR A 149 -19.42 14.41 38.26
CA THR A 149 -19.41 15.38 39.35
C THR A 149 -20.16 16.62 38.88
N ASP A 150 -21.34 16.86 39.47
CA ASP A 150 -22.04 18.14 39.44
C ASP A 150 -21.09 19.20 39.97
N SER A 151 -20.45 19.90 39.03
CA SER A 151 -19.57 21.02 39.30
C SER A 151 -20.20 22.15 38.52
N GLU A 152 -20.69 23.15 39.26
CA GLU A 152 -21.19 24.40 38.71
C GLU A 152 -20.31 24.84 37.54
N ILE A 153 -20.93 24.99 36.38
CA ILE A 153 -20.32 25.49 35.17
C ILE A 153 -20.01 26.96 35.44
N VAL A 154 -18.85 27.21 36.06
CA VAL A 154 -18.17 28.49 35.94
C VAL A 154 -17.93 28.67 34.45
N PRO A 155 -18.43 29.74 33.82
CA PRO A 155 -18.16 29.99 32.42
C PRO A 155 -16.65 30.15 32.28
N VAL A 156 -15.99 29.09 31.79
CA VAL A 156 -14.64 29.17 31.26
C VAL A 156 -14.75 30.19 30.16
N GLN A 157 -14.35 31.42 30.47
CA GLN A 157 -14.14 32.47 29.52
C GLN A 157 -13.24 31.84 28.46
N ASN A 158 -13.85 31.53 27.32
CA ASN A 158 -13.15 31.21 26.11
C ASN A 158 -12.27 32.41 25.90
N ASP A 159 -11.01 32.26 26.26
CA ASP A 159 -9.96 33.18 25.95
C ASP A 159 -9.86 33.14 24.43
N GLN A 160 -10.74 33.91 23.78
CA GLN A 160 -10.61 34.46 22.46
C GLN A 160 -9.40 35.37 22.50
N SER A 161 -8.24 34.79 22.83
CA SER A 161 -6.96 35.28 22.40
C SER A 161 -7.15 35.48 20.91
N ASN A 162 -7.29 36.75 20.55
CA ASN A 162 -7.30 37.24 19.19
C ASN A 162 -6.16 36.50 18.50
N GLN A 163 -6.46 35.43 17.77
CA GLN A 163 -5.60 34.93 16.73
C GLN A 163 -5.67 36.02 15.67
N VAL A 164 -4.95 37.10 15.92
CA VAL A 164 -4.51 38.06 14.94
C VAL A 164 -3.90 37.17 13.88
N SER A 165 -4.68 36.92 12.83
CA SER A 165 -4.25 36.08 11.75
C SER A 165 -3.03 36.80 11.20
N LYS A 166 -1.83 36.37 11.61
CA LYS A 166 -0.58 37.03 11.24
C LYS A 166 -0.59 36.99 9.73
N GLN A 167 -0.93 38.11 9.11
CA GLN A 167 -1.01 38.18 7.67
C GLN A 167 0.41 37.94 7.19
N TRP A 168 0.62 36.79 6.56
CA TRP A 168 1.93 36.44 6.07
C TRP A 168 2.28 37.43 4.98
N THR A 169 3.32 38.23 5.21
CA THR A 169 3.83 39.11 4.17
C THR A 169 4.28 38.25 2.97
N LYS A 170 4.06 38.74 1.75
CA LYS A 170 4.47 38.03 0.51
C LYS A 170 5.94 37.51 0.57
N PRO A 171 6.91 38.25 1.13
CA PRO A 171 8.29 37.76 1.29
C PRO A 171 8.42 36.58 2.26
N ALA A 172 7.71 36.61 3.39
CA ALA A 172 7.71 35.50 4.35
C ALA A 172 7.13 34.23 3.71
N LEU A 173 6.06 34.36 2.93
CA LEU A 173 5.48 33.23 2.22
C LEU A 173 6.42 32.67 1.14
N ARG A 174 7.14 33.53 0.41
CA ARG A 174 8.18 33.11 -0.56
C ARG A 174 9.26 32.25 0.11
N LYS A 175 9.78 32.69 1.27
CA LYS A 175 10.78 31.94 2.06
C LYS A 175 10.22 30.62 2.58
N ALA A 176 8.96 30.58 3.01
CA ALA A 176 8.32 29.34 3.45
C ALA A 176 8.17 28.33 2.30
N ILE A 177 7.71 28.78 1.12
CA ILE A 177 7.53 27.93 -0.06
C ILE A 177 8.87 27.34 -0.54
N SER A 178 9.95 28.12 -0.52
CA SER A 178 11.28 27.64 -0.94
C SER A 178 11.82 26.56 -0.01
N ARG A 179 11.60 26.67 1.30
CA ARG A 179 11.97 25.65 2.30
C ARG A 179 11.22 24.33 2.08
N VAL A 180 9.95 24.40 1.70
CA VAL A 180 9.13 23.20 1.43
C VAL A 180 9.56 22.49 0.14
N LYS A 181 10.13 23.20 -0.85
CA LYS A 181 10.60 22.61 -2.11
C LYS A 181 11.59 21.47 -1.91
N SER A 182 12.59 21.66 -1.06
CA SER A 182 13.60 20.62 -0.78
C SER A 182 13.03 19.47 0.08
N ALA A 183 12.00 19.75 0.87
CA ALA A 183 11.34 18.79 1.76
C ALA A 183 10.19 18.00 1.07
N LEU A 184 9.91 18.26 -0.21
CA LEU A 184 8.81 17.60 -0.90
C LEU A 184 9.02 16.07 -0.98
N PRO A 185 8.02 15.27 -0.61
CA PRO A 185 8.11 13.83 -0.75
C PRO A 185 8.18 13.44 -2.23
N ARG A 186 9.10 12.53 -2.55
CA ARG A 186 9.27 11.98 -3.91
C ARG A 186 8.10 11.10 -4.36
N SER A 187 7.27 10.60 -3.44
CA SER A 187 6.15 9.73 -3.80
C SER A 187 4.95 10.55 -4.31
N PRO A 188 4.33 10.17 -5.44
CA PRO A 188 3.24 10.93 -6.05
C PRO A 188 2.07 11.23 -5.10
N SER A 189 1.62 10.25 -4.31
CA SER A 189 0.47 10.43 -3.41
C SER A 189 0.73 11.39 -2.26
N LYS A 190 1.96 11.42 -1.73
CA LYS A 190 2.34 12.34 -0.64
C LYS A 190 2.57 13.74 -1.19
N ARG A 191 3.14 13.84 -2.39
CA ARG A 191 3.28 15.12 -3.11
C ARG A 191 1.91 15.76 -3.33
N GLN A 192 0.91 14.96 -3.71
CA GLN A 192 -0.46 15.43 -3.88
C GLN A 192 -1.07 16.01 -2.60
N LYS A 193 -0.89 15.38 -1.43
CA LYS A 193 -1.39 15.90 -0.15
C LYS A 193 -0.79 17.28 0.18
N VAL A 194 0.52 17.45 -0.02
CA VAL A 194 1.20 18.74 0.19
C VAL A 194 0.68 19.79 -0.80
N LEU A 195 0.46 19.42 -2.06
CA LEU A 195 -0.11 20.34 -3.06
C LEU A 195 -1.54 20.76 -2.74
N ASN A 196 -2.36 19.86 -2.17
CA ASN A 196 -3.71 20.20 -1.72
C ASN A 196 -3.69 21.22 -0.57
N GLN A 197 -2.78 21.06 0.39
CA GLN A 197 -2.58 22.05 1.47
C GLN A 197 -2.11 23.40 0.92
N LEU A 198 -1.17 23.39 -0.04
CA LEU A 198 -0.69 24.61 -0.72
C LEU A 198 -1.78 25.31 -1.55
N ASN A 199 -2.79 24.57 -2.01
CA ASN A 199 -3.88 25.14 -2.79
C ASN A 199 -4.83 26.01 -1.95
N HIS A 200 -4.94 25.74 -0.64
CA HIS A 200 -5.63 26.64 0.28
C HIS A 200 -4.92 27.99 0.37
N ILE A 201 -3.59 27.98 0.46
CA ILE A 201 -2.75 29.19 0.48
C ILE A 201 -2.86 29.94 -0.85
N LYS A 202 -2.93 29.20 -1.96
CA LYS A 202 -3.14 29.77 -3.30
C LYS A 202 -4.42 30.59 -3.40
N ARG A 203 -5.57 30.06 -2.95
CA ARG A 203 -6.87 30.75 -3.03
C ARG A 203 -6.88 32.02 -2.18
N LYS A 204 -6.30 31.97 -0.98
CA LYS A 204 -6.30 33.09 -0.04
C LYS A 204 -5.37 34.25 -0.46
N TYR A 205 -4.23 33.97 -1.10
CA TYR A 205 -3.18 34.98 -1.33
C TYR A 205 -2.82 35.22 -2.82
N GLY A 206 -3.51 34.61 -3.78
CA GLY A 206 -3.26 34.81 -5.21
C GLY A 206 -1.90 34.31 -5.74
N MET A 207 -1.13 33.56 -4.95
CA MET A 207 0.26 33.18 -5.27
C MET A 207 0.42 31.92 -6.15
N GLN A 208 -0.53 31.66 -7.06
CA GLN A 208 -0.49 30.46 -7.90
C GLN A 208 0.76 30.38 -8.78
N SER A 209 1.11 31.48 -9.44
CA SER A 209 2.26 31.53 -10.36
C SER A 209 3.56 31.21 -9.64
N LEU A 210 3.75 31.80 -8.45
CA LEU A 210 4.92 31.57 -7.61
C LEU A 210 5.03 30.11 -7.19
N VAL A 211 3.95 29.51 -6.66
CA VAL A 211 3.94 28.09 -6.26
C VAL A 211 4.29 27.19 -7.45
N CYS A 212 3.67 27.42 -8.61
CA CYS A 212 3.94 26.65 -9.84
C CYS A 212 5.42 26.76 -10.26
N LYS A 213 5.97 27.99 -10.33
CA LYS A 213 7.37 28.26 -10.68
C LYS A 213 8.33 27.63 -9.69
N THR A 214 8.04 27.74 -8.39
CA THR A 214 8.94 27.24 -7.34
C THR A 214 9.00 25.72 -7.37
N PHE A 215 7.87 25.04 -7.54
CA PHE A 215 7.82 23.58 -7.56
C PHE A 215 8.04 22.93 -8.92
N GLY A 216 8.20 23.73 -9.99
CA GLY A 216 8.32 23.22 -11.36
C GLY A 216 7.09 22.44 -11.79
N ILE A 217 5.91 22.92 -11.42
CA ILE A 217 4.63 22.28 -11.74
C ILE A 217 3.87 23.20 -12.68
N GLU A 218 3.37 22.66 -13.79
CA GLU A 218 2.54 23.43 -14.70
C GLU A 218 1.24 23.91 -14.02
N LYS A 219 0.85 25.15 -14.32
CA LYS A 219 -0.40 25.75 -13.82
C LYS A 219 -1.62 24.87 -14.13
N ARG A 220 -1.64 24.26 -15.32
CA ARG A 220 -2.69 23.31 -15.77
C ARG A 220 -2.77 22.08 -14.87
N TYR A 221 -1.61 21.52 -14.52
CA TYR A 221 -1.52 20.38 -13.60
C TYR A 221 -2.08 20.75 -12.23
N LEU A 222 -1.63 21.85 -11.62
CA LEU A 222 -2.13 22.25 -10.31
C LEU A 222 -3.66 22.42 -10.30
N THR A 223 -4.21 23.06 -11.34
CA THR A 223 -5.64 23.32 -11.45
C THR A 223 -6.47 22.04 -11.62
N LYS A 224 -5.96 21.05 -12.36
CA LYS A 224 -6.60 19.73 -12.53
C LYS A 224 -6.66 18.92 -11.23
N TYR A 225 -5.59 18.93 -10.44
CA TYR A 225 -5.51 18.14 -9.21
C TYR A 225 -6.21 18.78 -8.02
N CYS A 226 -6.28 20.11 -8.01
CA CYS A 226 -6.90 20.88 -6.94
C CYS A 226 -8.43 20.99 -7.04
N LYS A 227 -9.03 20.69 -8.20
CA LYS A 227 -10.49 20.59 -8.37
C LYS A 227 -11.08 19.30 -7.77
N ASN A 228 -10.27 18.42 -7.18
CA ASN A 228 -10.71 17.11 -6.68
C ASN A 228 -11.27 17.10 -5.25
N THR A 229 -11.35 18.23 -4.54
CA THR A 229 -11.92 18.22 -3.18
C THR A 229 -13.44 18.06 -3.19
N GLU A 230 -14.09 18.42 -4.28
CA GLU A 230 -15.51 18.18 -4.54
C GLU A 230 -15.65 17.62 -5.95
N GLN A 231 -15.09 16.42 -6.19
CA GLN A 231 -15.53 15.69 -7.37
C GLN A 231 -17.04 15.56 -7.23
N LYS A 232 -17.81 16.19 -8.15
CA LYS A 232 -19.25 16.01 -8.24
C LYS A 232 -19.50 14.52 -8.13
N GLN A 233 -20.17 14.11 -7.04
CA GLN A 233 -20.55 12.72 -6.90
C GLN A 233 -21.35 12.39 -8.15
N ARG A 234 -21.03 11.25 -8.78
CA ARG A 234 -21.82 10.81 -9.93
C ARG A 234 -23.27 10.68 -9.46
N LYS A 235 -24.23 11.04 -10.31
CA LYS A 235 -25.65 10.90 -9.99
C LYS A 235 -26.01 9.46 -9.57
N ASP A 236 -25.24 8.49 -10.07
CA ASP A 236 -25.38 7.05 -9.75
C ASP A 236 -24.72 6.65 -8.41
N THR A 237 -24.15 7.60 -7.67
CA THR A 237 -23.57 7.34 -6.35
C THR A 237 -24.70 7.16 -5.37
N ILE A 238 -24.66 6.07 -4.62
CA ILE A 238 -25.65 5.78 -3.58
C ILE A 238 -25.53 6.82 -2.47
N SER A 239 -26.68 7.27 -1.96
CA SER A 239 -26.71 8.18 -0.82
C SER A 239 -26.02 7.56 0.40
N LYS A 240 -25.38 8.42 1.19
CA LYS A 240 -24.77 7.98 2.46
C LYS A 240 -25.83 7.39 3.38
N ASP A 241 -27.02 7.98 3.41
CA ASP A 241 -28.16 7.52 4.21
C ASP A 241 -28.56 6.06 3.88
N THR A 242 -28.59 5.70 2.59
CA THR A 242 -28.83 4.30 2.19
C THR A 242 -27.72 3.38 2.67
N THR A 243 -26.48 3.87 2.65
CA THR A 243 -25.32 3.10 3.14
C THR A 243 -25.39 2.87 4.63
N ASP A 244 -25.78 3.89 5.38
CA ASP A 244 -25.90 3.81 6.83
C ASP A 244 -27.10 2.96 7.24
N SER A 245 -28.22 3.03 6.51
CA SER A 245 -29.37 2.12 6.69
C SER A 245 -28.98 0.65 6.48
N VAL A 246 -28.26 0.32 5.41
CA VAL A 246 -27.77 -1.04 5.16
C VAL A 246 -26.79 -1.50 6.26
N ASN A 247 -25.88 -0.63 6.70
CA ASN A 247 -24.94 -0.97 7.77
C ASN A 247 -25.65 -1.23 9.11
N LYS A 248 -26.62 -0.39 9.48
CA LYS A 248 -27.44 -0.58 10.67
C LYS A 248 -28.22 -1.89 10.60
N PHE A 249 -28.83 -2.19 9.45
CA PHE A 249 -29.55 -3.46 9.24
C PHE A 249 -28.65 -4.68 9.44
N LEU A 250 -27.46 -4.68 8.86
CA LEU A 250 -26.53 -5.82 8.93
C LEU A 250 -25.93 -6.05 10.32
N VAL A 251 -26.05 -5.08 11.23
CA VAL A 251 -25.51 -5.14 12.60
C VAL A 251 -26.59 -5.48 13.64
N ARG A 252 -27.87 -5.53 13.24
CA ARG A 252 -28.94 -5.95 14.16
C ARG A 252 -28.72 -7.37 14.68
N GLU A 253 -29.25 -7.62 15.87
CA GLU A 253 -29.04 -8.86 16.64
C GLU A 253 -29.75 -10.07 16.03
N ASP A 254 -30.87 -9.86 15.34
CA ASP A 254 -31.62 -10.88 14.61
C ASP A 254 -30.89 -11.35 13.33
N ILE A 255 -30.14 -10.46 12.70
CA ILE A 255 -29.39 -10.73 11.47
C ILE A 255 -27.97 -11.22 11.77
N SER A 256 -27.35 -10.69 12.82
CA SER A 256 -25.93 -10.88 13.10
C SER A 256 -25.64 -11.08 14.59
N ILE A 257 -24.66 -11.95 14.86
CA ILE A 257 -24.16 -12.20 16.22
C ILE A 257 -22.85 -11.45 16.40
N ASN A 258 -22.74 -10.68 17.50
CA ASN A 258 -21.48 -10.11 17.94
C ASN A 258 -20.52 -11.22 18.37
N VAL A 259 -19.31 -11.24 17.79
CA VAL A 259 -18.26 -12.18 18.17
C VAL A 259 -17.29 -11.48 19.11
N PRO A 260 -17.22 -11.88 20.39
CA PRO A 260 -16.27 -11.36 21.36
C PRO A 260 -14.88 -11.94 21.08
N ASN A 261 -14.27 -11.59 19.95
CA ASN A 261 -12.90 -11.97 19.64
C ASN A 261 -11.98 -10.77 19.82
N ILE A 262 -11.58 -10.55 21.07
CA ILE A 262 -10.66 -9.48 21.50
C ILE A 262 -9.37 -9.51 20.66
N LYS A 263 -8.88 -10.70 20.29
CA LYS A 263 -7.67 -10.87 19.48
C LYS A 263 -7.87 -10.52 18.00
N ALA A 264 -9.09 -10.51 17.50
CA ALA A 264 -9.42 -10.16 16.12
C ALA A 264 -9.84 -8.70 15.96
N MET A 265 -10.09 -7.98 17.06
CA MET A 265 -10.24 -6.53 17.04
C MET A 265 -8.93 -5.91 16.59
N LYS A 266 -8.98 -5.03 15.59
CA LYS A 266 -7.82 -4.22 15.28
C LYS A 266 -7.62 -3.28 16.46
N ALA A 267 -6.40 -3.17 16.97
CA ALA A 267 -6.06 -2.38 18.15
C ALA A 267 -6.52 -0.91 18.16
N ASN A 268 -7.05 -0.39 17.03
CA ASN A 268 -7.46 1.01 16.85
C ASN A 268 -8.88 1.11 16.26
N THR A 269 -9.74 0.10 16.40
CA THR A 269 -11.10 0.18 15.87
C THR A 269 -12.04 -0.50 16.86
N GLU A 270 -12.89 0.30 17.52
CA GLU A 270 -13.94 -0.16 18.44
C GLU A 270 -15.00 -1.03 17.76
N ASP A 271 -14.93 -1.16 16.44
CA ASP A 271 -15.84 -1.99 15.66
C ASP A 271 -15.74 -3.47 16.09
N HIS A 272 -16.75 -3.91 16.85
CA HIS A 272 -17.03 -5.32 17.08
C HIS A 272 -17.16 -6.07 15.76
N GLN A 273 -16.73 -7.34 15.76
CA GLN A 273 -16.91 -8.22 14.62
C GLN A 273 -18.28 -8.89 14.71
N PHE A 274 -19.08 -8.73 13.66
CA PHE A 274 -20.39 -9.35 13.56
C PHE A 274 -20.31 -10.51 12.57
N VAL A 275 -21.07 -11.57 12.82
CA VAL A 275 -21.21 -12.65 11.84
C VAL A 275 -22.68 -12.86 11.56
N LEU A 276 -22.99 -12.89 10.27
CA LEU A 276 -24.33 -13.11 9.77
C LEU A 276 -24.80 -14.53 10.06
N GLN A 277 -26.02 -14.65 10.59
CA GLN A 277 -26.67 -15.93 10.86
C GLN A 277 -27.36 -16.52 9.62
N LYS A 278 -27.81 -15.64 8.72
CA LYS A 278 -28.54 -15.99 7.50
C LYS A 278 -27.66 -15.84 6.25
N SER A 279 -28.11 -16.44 5.15
CA SER A 279 -27.45 -16.21 3.85
C SER A 279 -27.64 -14.76 3.41
N MET A 280 -26.66 -14.17 2.71
CA MET A 280 -26.81 -12.79 2.20
C MET A 280 -27.99 -12.61 1.25
N THR A 281 -28.49 -13.72 0.67
CA THR A 281 -29.65 -13.70 -0.21
C THR A 281 -30.95 -13.52 0.57
N GLU A 282 -31.10 -14.20 1.70
CA GLU A 282 -32.22 -14.03 2.64
C GLU A 282 -32.19 -12.63 3.25
N ILE A 283 -31.04 -12.20 3.77
CA ILE A 283 -30.86 -10.88 4.39
C ILE A 283 -31.26 -9.75 3.43
N TYR A 284 -30.98 -9.89 2.13
CA TYR A 284 -31.40 -8.90 1.14
C TYR A 284 -32.92 -8.91 0.91
N SER A 285 -33.56 -10.08 0.92
CA SER A 285 -35.02 -10.18 0.84
C SER A 285 -35.68 -9.53 2.06
N ASP A 286 -35.16 -9.81 3.26
CA ASP A 286 -35.63 -9.22 4.53
C ASP A 286 -35.46 -7.69 4.50
N TRP A 287 -34.28 -7.20 4.11
CA TRP A 287 -34.02 -5.75 4.01
C TRP A 287 -34.92 -5.06 2.98
N LYS A 288 -35.19 -5.71 1.84
CA LYS A 288 -36.03 -5.16 0.77
C LYS A 288 -37.51 -5.15 1.18
N ALA A 289 -37.96 -6.11 1.99
CA ALA A 289 -39.31 -6.12 2.55
C ALA A 289 -39.55 -4.93 3.48
N GLU A 290 -38.54 -4.55 4.28
CA GLU A 290 -38.60 -3.37 5.17
C GLU A 290 -38.40 -2.03 4.43
N ASN A 291 -37.58 -2.00 3.38
CA ASN A 291 -37.17 -0.76 2.70
C ASN A 291 -37.65 -0.73 1.24
N GLN A 292 -38.95 -0.96 1.02
CA GLN A 292 -39.55 -1.10 -0.31
C GLN A 292 -39.31 0.10 -1.24
N ASN A 293 -39.23 1.31 -0.66
CA ASN A 293 -39.02 2.56 -1.41
C ASN A 293 -37.59 2.72 -1.97
N THR A 294 -36.61 1.98 -1.42
CA THR A 294 -35.21 2.16 -1.79
C THR A 294 -34.83 1.28 -2.99
N LYS A 295 -34.49 1.91 -4.12
CA LYS A 295 -34.02 1.22 -5.33
C LYS A 295 -32.56 0.78 -5.18
N LEU A 296 -32.33 -0.31 -4.46
CA LEU A 296 -31.01 -0.92 -4.30
C LEU A 296 -30.98 -2.33 -4.90
N SER A 297 -30.02 -2.62 -5.78
CA SER A 297 -29.86 -3.96 -6.35
C SER A 297 -29.11 -4.90 -5.41
N LYS A 298 -29.43 -6.20 -5.46
CA LYS A 298 -28.78 -7.26 -4.68
C LYS A 298 -27.25 -7.22 -4.77
N SER A 299 -26.70 -7.15 -5.98
CA SER A 299 -25.25 -7.09 -6.21
C SER A 299 -24.59 -5.87 -5.57
N LYS A 300 -25.33 -4.78 -5.39
CA LYS A 300 -24.83 -3.55 -4.80
C LYS A 300 -24.95 -3.57 -3.28
N PHE A 301 -26.05 -4.09 -2.75
CA PHE A 301 -26.22 -4.42 -1.32
C PHE A 301 -25.06 -5.30 -0.82
N LEU A 302 -24.75 -6.39 -1.53
CA LEU A 302 -23.62 -7.28 -1.21
C LEU A 302 -22.27 -6.54 -1.14
N LYS A 303 -22.05 -5.55 -2.01
CA LYS A 303 -20.82 -4.74 -2.05
C LYS A 303 -20.74 -3.69 -0.94
N MET A 304 -21.89 -3.31 -0.37
CA MET A 304 -21.98 -2.32 0.70
C MET A 304 -21.75 -2.93 2.10
N ARG A 305 -21.69 -4.26 2.20
CA ARG A 305 -21.39 -4.96 3.45
C ARG A 305 -20.09 -4.42 4.08
N PRO A 306 -20.13 -3.98 5.35
CA PRO A 306 -18.96 -3.45 6.01
C PRO A 306 -17.99 -4.58 6.37
N LYS A 307 -16.70 -4.26 6.48
CA LYS A 307 -15.63 -5.28 6.59
C LYS A 307 -15.62 -6.04 7.91
N ASN A 308 -16.22 -5.46 8.96
CA ASN A 308 -16.39 -6.05 10.29
C ASN A 308 -17.54 -7.07 10.33
N VAL A 309 -18.48 -7.05 9.36
CA VAL A 309 -19.54 -8.04 9.23
C VAL A 309 -19.06 -9.20 8.34
N LYS A 310 -18.86 -10.38 8.92
CA LYS A 310 -18.39 -11.61 8.27
C LYS A 310 -19.53 -12.52 7.86
N LEU A 311 -19.28 -13.33 6.83
CA LEU A 311 -20.15 -14.45 6.49
C LEU A 311 -19.86 -15.62 7.44
N GLN A 312 -20.83 -16.50 7.61
CA GLN A 312 -20.67 -17.70 8.43
C GLN A 312 -19.51 -18.58 7.94
N ASN A 313 -19.38 -18.79 6.63
CA ASN A 313 -18.26 -19.54 6.02
C ASN A 313 -16.88 -18.88 6.16
N GLN A 314 -16.81 -17.60 6.56
CA GLN A 314 -15.54 -16.92 6.82
C GLN A 314 -15.06 -17.11 8.27
N ARG A 315 -15.87 -17.73 9.13
CA ARG A 315 -15.41 -18.16 10.44
C ARG A 315 -14.45 -19.33 10.26
N LYS A 316 -13.29 -19.26 10.91
CA LYS A 316 -12.33 -20.37 10.97
C LYS A 316 -12.88 -21.59 11.71
N LEU A 317 -13.87 -21.36 12.57
CA LEU A 317 -14.57 -22.37 13.36
C LEU A 317 -16.05 -22.25 12.98
N ILE A 318 -16.52 -23.14 12.11
CA ILE A 318 -17.93 -23.26 11.72
C ILE A 318 -18.71 -24.06 12.77
N GLN A 319 -18.00 -24.76 13.66
CA GLN A 319 -18.59 -25.62 14.68
C GLN A 319 -18.97 -24.80 15.93
N CYS A 320 -20.19 -25.00 16.42
CA CYS A 320 -20.46 -24.73 17.83
C CYS A 320 -19.56 -25.66 18.64
N LEU A 321 -18.61 -25.09 19.39
CA LEU A 321 -17.83 -25.85 20.38
C LEU A 321 -18.59 -25.99 21.70
N CYS A 322 -19.91 -25.79 21.68
CA CYS A 322 -20.74 -26.07 22.84
C CYS A 322 -20.73 -27.57 23.11
N GLU A 323 -20.72 -27.94 24.39
CA GLU A 323 -20.68 -29.33 24.85
C GLU A 323 -21.75 -30.19 24.17
N TYR A 324 -22.95 -29.65 23.97
CA TYR A 324 -24.05 -30.33 23.27
C TYR A 324 -23.72 -30.67 21.81
N CYS A 325 -23.26 -29.69 21.02
CA CYS A 325 -22.94 -29.94 19.60
C CYS A 325 -21.72 -30.84 19.45
N GLU A 326 -20.72 -30.70 20.33
CA GLU A 326 -19.56 -31.58 20.33
C GLU A 326 -19.94 -33.02 20.72
N ASN A 327 -20.79 -33.19 21.73
CA ASN A 327 -21.31 -34.50 22.12
C ASN A 327 -22.09 -35.18 20.99
N VAL A 328 -22.89 -34.42 20.23
CA VAL A 328 -23.59 -34.95 19.04
C VAL A 328 -22.58 -35.38 17.96
N ASN A 329 -21.58 -34.55 17.66
CA ASN A 329 -20.54 -34.88 16.67
C ASN A 329 -19.73 -36.12 17.08
N LEU A 330 -19.35 -36.22 18.36
CA LEU A 330 -18.65 -37.38 18.91
C LEU A 330 -19.50 -38.65 18.80
N LYS A 331 -20.80 -38.57 19.10
CA LYS A 331 -21.73 -39.70 18.92
C LYS A 331 -21.85 -40.13 17.46
N ILE A 332 -22.00 -39.18 16.53
CA ILE A 332 -22.05 -39.46 15.09
C ILE A 332 -20.74 -40.11 14.61
N THR A 333 -19.60 -39.59 15.07
CA THR A 333 -18.27 -40.12 14.72
C THR A 333 -18.07 -41.53 15.24
N ALA A 334 -18.44 -41.79 16.50
CA ALA A 334 -18.38 -43.11 17.12
C ALA A 334 -19.27 -44.12 16.39
N PHE A 335 -20.52 -43.74 16.06
CA PHE A 335 -21.44 -44.57 15.31
C PHE A 335 -20.93 -44.88 13.90
N ASN A 336 -20.40 -43.89 13.19
CA ASN A 336 -19.82 -44.08 11.86
C ASN A 336 -18.60 -45.02 11.89
N ASN A 337 -17.75 -44.90 12.91
CA ASN A 337 -16.61 -45.81 13.11
C ASN A 337 -17.08 -47.25 13.39
N PHE A 338 -18.13 -47.41 14.19
CA PHE A 338 -18.75 -48.72 14.44
C PHE A 338 -19.31 -49.34 13.15
N ALA A 339 -20.06 -48.58 12.35
CA ALA A 339 -20.62 -49.04 11.09
C ALA A 339 -19.53 -49.50 10.09
N VAL A 340 -18.39 -48.78 10.03
CA VAL A 340 -17.23 -49.17 9.21
C VAL A 340 -16.62 -50.49 9.69
N ARG A 341 -16.42 -50.67 11.01
CA ARG A 341 -15.88 -51.92 11.57
C ARG A 341 -16.78 -53.14 11.30
N LYS A 342 -18.09 -52.93 11.18
CA LYS A 342 -19.08 -53.97 10.87
C LYS A 342 -19.34 -54.15 9.38
N ASN A 343 -18.62 -53.47 8.49
CA ASN A 343 -18.86 -53.44 7.04
C ASN A 343 -20.27 -52.97 6.64
N GLN A 344 -20.95 -52.19 7.49
CA GLN A 344 -22.28 -51.64 7.25
C GLN A 344 -22.21 -50.20 6.74
N GLN A 345 -21.55 -49.97 5.60
CA GLN A 345 -21.32 -48.61 5.09
C GLN A 345 -22.60 -47.85 4.72
N HIS A 346 -23.69 -48.56 4.39
CA HIS A 346 -24.98 -47.98 4.05
C HIS A 346 -25.66 -47.28 5.24
N LEU A 347 -25.28 -47.59 6.49
CA LEU A 347 -25.83 -46.97 7.70
C LEU A 347 -25.10 -45.68 8.10
N ARG A 348 -24.02 -45.29 7.42
CA ARG A 348 -23.25 -44.11 7.80
C ARG A 348 -24.09 -42.83 7.72
N ILE A 349 -24.13 -42.10 8.82
CA ILE A 349 -24.72 -40.76 8.87
C ILE A 349 -23.74 -39.82 8.17
N ARG A 350 -24.15 -39.29 7.01
CA ARG A 350 -23.37 -38.27 6.30
C ARG A 350 -23.56 -36.94 7.02
N ASP A 351 -22.48 -36.38 7.55
CA ASP A 351 -22.47 -35.03 8.09
C ASP A 351 -22.95 -34.06 7.00
N LYS A 352 -24.15 -33.50 7.18
CA LYS A 352 -24.69 -32.44 6.33
C LYS A 352 -24.05 -31.07 6.63
N SER A 353 -23.03 -31.00 7.48
CA SER A 353 -22.37 -29.75 7.88
C SER A 353 -21.46 -29.12 6.80
N GLY A 354 -21.55 -29.60 5.55
CA GLY A 354 -20.90 -28.99 4.38
C GLY A 354 -21.69 -27.86 3.72
N TYR A 355 -22.42 -27.03 4.47
CA TYR A 355 -23.08 -25.82 3.98
C TYR A 355 -22.35 -24.54 4.44
#